data_AF-A0A1T5J3D1-F1
#
_entry.id   AF-A0A1T5J3D1-F1
#
_cell.length_a   1.000
_cell.length_b   1.000
_cell.length_c   1.000
_cell.angle_alpha   90.00
_cell.angle_beta   90.00
_cell.angle_gamma   90.00
#
_symmetry.space_group_name_H-M   'P 1'
#
loop_
_entity.id
_entity.type
_entity.pdbx_description
1 polymer ?
#
loop_
_entity_poly.entity_id
_entity_poly.type
_entity_poly.pdbx_seq_one_letter_code
_entity_poly.pdbx_strand_id
1 'polypeptide(L)' 'MSKKQSQILLNEKEKNLIELIRSTEYGEIRIVIQNAIPIRVEEIKKSIKL' A
#
# COMPACT_ATOMS: atom_id res chain seq x y z
N MET A 1 10.10 -16.17 -20.42
CA MET A 1 8.93 -15.30 -20.21
C MET A 1 9.41 -13.96 -19.65
N SER A 2 9.68 -13.00 -20.54
CA SER A 2 10.21 -11.69 -20.17
C SER A 2 9.13 -10.84 -19.52
N LYS A 3 9.22 -10.63 -18.20
CA LYS A 3 8.35 -9.67 -17.51
C LYS A 3 8.67 -8.28 -18.05
N LYS A 4 7.78 -7.75 -18.90
CA LYS A 4 7.74 -6.31 -19.22
C LYS A 4 7.54 -5.56 -17.91
N GLN A 5 8.60 -4.96 -17.38
CA GLN A 5 8.49 -3.98 -16.32
C GLN A 5 7.90 -2.72 -16.96
N SER A 6 6.57 -2.63 -16.97
CA SER A 6 5.92 -1.33 -17.17
C SER A 6 6.43 -0.42 -16.07
N GLN A 7 7.21 0.60 -16.42
CA GLN A 7 7.60 1.66 -15.49
C GLN A 7 6.32 2.41 -15.11
N ILE A 8 5.68 2.00 -14.02
CA ILE A 8 4.55 2.72 -13.44
C ILE A 8 5.14 3.98 -12.82
N LEU A 9 4.77 5.14 -13.36
CA LEU A 9 5.17 6.43 -12.81
C LEU A 9 4.31 6.72 -11.58
N LEU A 10 4.83 6.37 -10.41
CA LEU A 10 4.13 6.53 -9.13
C LEU A 10 4.29 7.98 -8.63
N ASN A 11 3.17 8.57 -8.20
CA ASN A 11 3.21 9.82 -7.47
C ASN A 11 3.76 9.61 -6.04
N GLU A 12 4.11 10.70 -5.34
CA GLU A 12 4.71 10.59 -4.00
C GLU A 12 3.82 9.87 -2.99
N LYS A 13 2.49 10.07 -3.07
CA LYS A 13 1.53 9.41 -2.17
C LYS A 13 1.46 7.91 -2.41
N GLU A 14 1.53 7.50 -3.68
CA GLU A 14 1.58 6.08 -4.06
C GLU A 14 2.89 5.43 -3.64
N LYS A 15 4.02 6.12 -3.78
CA LYS A 15 5.32 5.61 -3.30
C LYS A 15 5.28 5.35 -1.80
N ASN A 16 4.81 6.32 -1.02
CA ASN A 16 4.69 6.18 0.44
C ASN A 16 3.75 5.04 0.83
N LEU A 17 2.65 4.86 0.10
CA LEU A 17 1.73 3.74 0.34
C LEU A 17 2.41 2.38 0.08
N ILE A 18 3.13 2.26 -1.04
CA ILE A 18 3.82 1.01 -1.40
C ILE A 18 4.93 0.69 -0.40
N GLU A 19 5.68 1.69 0.04
CA GLU A 19 6.69 1.53 1.10
C GLU A 19 6.05 1.06 2.40
N LEU A 20 4.93 1.66 2.81
CA LEU A 20 4.20 1.25 4.02
C LEU A 20 3.69 -0.19 3.93
N ILE A 21 3.13 -0.59 2.78
CA ILE A 21 2.68 -1.98 2.56
C ILE A 21 3.87 -2.94 2.66
N ARG A 22 5.02 -2.59 2.08
CA ARG A 22 6.23 -3.43 2.11
C ARG A 22 6.89 -3.49 3.49
N SER A 23 6.79 -2.43 4.30
CA SER A 23 7.28 -2.42 5.67
C SER A 23 6.36 -3.16 6.64
N THR A 24 5.10 -3.39 6.25
CA THR A 24 4.15 -4.13 7.07
C THR A 24 4.40 -5.62 6.88
N GLU A 25 5.12 -6.24 7.82
CA GLU A 25 5.46 -7.67 7.79
C GLU A 25 4.21 -8.56 7.83
N TYR A 26 3.28 -8.26 8.74
CA TYR A 26 2.00 -8.95 8.87
C TYR A 26 0.99 -8.04 9.57
N GLY A 27 -0.19 -7.88 8.98
CA GLY A 27 -1.25 -7.04 9.53
C GLY A 27 -2.34 -6.74 8.52
N GLU A 28 -3.33 -5.97 8.94
CA GLU A 28 -4.38 -5.44 8.07
C GLU A 28 -4.15 -3.94 7.89
N ILE A 29 -4.38 -3.43 6.68
CA ILE A 29 -4.25 -2.01 6.37
C ILE A 29 -5.55 -1.57 5.71
N ARG A 30 -6.15 -0.49 6.21
CA ARG A 30 -7.27 0.18 5.58
C ARG A 30 -6.75 1.36 4.78
N ILE A 31 -7.00 1.34 3.47
CA ILE A 31 -6.61 2.41 2.55
C ILE A 31 -7.88 3.09 2.06
N VAL A 32 -7.92 4.42 2.16
CA VAL A 32 -9.00 5.23 1.60
C VAL A 32 -8.48 5.93 0.34
N ILE A 33 -9.12 5.65 -0.79
CA ILE A 33 -8.79 6.22 -2.09
C ILE A 33 -9.89 7.19 -2.49
N GLN A 34 -9.51 8.39 -2.91
CA GLN A 34 -10.42 9.39 -3.45
C GLN A 34 -9.80 10.00 -4.70
N ASN A 35 -10.57 10.15 -5.78
CA ASN A 35 -10.08 10.68 -7.06
C ASN A 35 -8.82 9.96 -7.58
N ALA A 36 -8.78 8.62 -7.46
CA ALA A 36 -7.63 7.79 -7.82
C ALA A 36 -6.33 8.09 -7.03
N ILE A 37 -6.41 8.80 -5.91
CA ILE A 37 -5.26 9.14 -5.06
C ILE A 37 -5.49 8.53 -3.67
N PRO A 38 -4.49 7.87 -3.06
CA PRO A 38 -4.58 7.46 -1.66
C PRO A 38 -4.56 8.72 -0.78
N ILE A 39 -5.64 8.93 -0.04
CA ILE A 39 -5.80 10.10 0.83
C ILE A 39 -5.54 9.78 2.31
N ARG A 40 -5.73 8.52 2.72
CA ARG A 40 -5.53 8.07 4.09
C ARG A 40 -5.16 6.59 4.11
N VAL A 41 -4.22 6.25 4.98
CA VAL A 41 -3.83 4.86 5.26
C VAL A 41 -3.86 4.66 6.76
N GLU A 42 -4.59 3.65 7.21
CA GLU A 42 -4.72 3.28 8.62
C GLU A 42 -4.20 1.85 8.79
N GLU A 43 -3.17 1.68 9.61
CA GLU A 43 -2.66 0.36 9.98
C GLU A 43 -3.57 -0.21 11.08
N ILE A 44 -4.29 -1.27 10.75
CA ILE A 44 -5.13 -1.99 11.70
C ILE A 44 -4.21 -2.99 12.42
N LYS A 45 -3.71 -2.58 13.58
CA LYS A 45 -2.84 -3.43 14.40
C LYS A 45 -3.65 -4.57 15.02
N LYS A 46 -3.32 -5.78 14.55
CA LYS A 46 -3.54 -7.09 15.16
C LYS A 46 -4.98 -7.64 15.11
N SER A 47 -5.24 -8.49 14.13
CA SER A 47 -6.04 -9.70 14.34
C SER A 47 -5.17 -10.72 15.08
N ILE A 48 -5.28 -10.75 16.41
CA ILE A 48 -4.71 -11.84 17.21
C ILE A 48 -5.60 -13.05 16.92
N LYS A 49 -5.06 -14.05 16.23
CA LYS A 49 -5.66 -15.37 16.17
C LYS A 49 -5.40 -16.04 17.53
N LEU A 50 -6.43 -16.15 18.36
CA LEU A 50 -6.40 -16.95 19.59
C LEU A 50 -6.38 -18.44 19.26
#